data_AF-A0A2T6AYK2-F1
#
_entry.id   AF-A0A2T6AYK2-F1
#
_cell.length_a   1.000
_cell.length_b   1.000
_cell.length_c   1.000
_cell.angle_alpha   90.00
_cell.angle_beta   90.00
_cell.angle_gamma   90.00
#
_symmetry.space_group_name_H-M   'P 1'
#
loop_
_entity.id
_entity.type
_entity.pdbx_description
1 polymer ?
#
loop_
_entity_poly.entity_id
_entity_poly.type
_entity_poly.pdbx_seq_one_letter_code
_entity_poly.pdbx_strand_id
1 'polypeptide(L)'
;MKKWMGMGIGYYALCISVFWTGYMWLTERYQIFNGPVDAAGREPFFHWVKAFGILLIVPLGFLMVAAGVLTYRHSSPRPRLWITVLLGMLLAVPAAFEVFFGLVLFILFFHGFA
;
A
#
# COMPACT_ATOMS: atom_id res chain seq x y z
N MET A 1 10.83 -18.54 7.64
CA MET A 1 11.00 -17.17 7.12
C MET A 1 11.08 -17.08 5.59
N LYS A 2 11.95 -17.85 4.90
CA LYS A 2 12.11 -17.78 3.42
C LYS A 2 10.80 -17.89 2.61
N LYS A 3 9.89 -18.81 2.98
CA LYS A 3 8.60 -19.00 2.29
C LYS A 3 7.66 -17.78 2.38
N TRP A 4 7.56 -17.17 3.56
CA TRP A 4 6.73 -15.97 3.79
C TRP A 4 7.27 -14.76 3.02
N MET A 5 8.59 -14.62 2.95
CA MET A 5 9.24 -13.57 2.18
C MET A 5 8.98 -13.73 0.68
N GLY A 6 9.05 -14.97 0.16
CA GLY A 6 8.70 -15.26 -1.23
C GLY A 6 7.23 -14.99 -1.57
N MET A 7 6.31 -15.31 -0.64
CA MET A 7 4.89 -14.98 -0.80
C MET A 7 4.63 -13.47 -0.82
N GLY A 8 5.30 -12.71 0.06
CA GLY A 8 5.21 -11.25 0.08
C GLY A 8 5.73 -10.64 -1.23
N ILE A 9 6.92 -11.05 -1.68
CA ILE A 9 7.49 -10.57 -2.95
C ILE A 9 6.57 -10.91 -4.13
N GLY A 10 6.04 -12.14 -4.18
CA GLY A 10 5.10 -12.56 -5.23
C GLY A 10 3.80 -11.75 -5.23
N TYR A 11 3.25 -11.45 -4.05
CA TYR A 11 2.08 -10.59 -3.91
C TYR A 11 2.33 -9.20 -4.49
N TYR A 12 3.41 -8.53 -4.07
CA TYR A 12 3.73 -7.18 -4.55
C TYR A 12 4.05 -7.17 -6.05
N ALA A 13 4.81 -8.15 -6.54
CA ALA A 13 5.11 -8.27 -7.98
C ALA A 13 3.83 -8.44 -8.82
N LEU A 14 2.88 -9.27 -8.35
CA LEU A 14 1.59 -9.44 -9.00
C LEU A 14 0.78 -8.15 -8.99
N CYS A 15 0.63 -7.51 -7.83
CA CYS A 15 -0.10 -6.24 -7.70
C CYS A 15 0.48 -5.14 -8.60
N ILE A 16 1.80 -5.00 -8.64
CA ILE A 16 2.49 -4.02 -9.51
C ILE A 16 2.24 -4.34 -10.99
N SER A 17 2.33 -5.62 -11.39
CA SER A 17 2.12 -6.03 -12.78
C SER A 17 0.69 -5.77 -13.25
N VAL A 18 -0.29 -6.13 -12.42
CA VAL A 18 -1.72 -5.86 -12.72
C VAL A 18 -1.99 -4.36 -12.74
N PHE A 19 -1.46 -3.62 -11.76
CA PHE A 19 -1.60 -2.17 -11.69
C PHE A 19 -1.11 -1.50 -12.97
N TRP A 20 0.12 -1.78 -13.40
CA TRP A 20 0.71 -1.18 -14.60
C TRP A 20 -0.04 -1.56 -15.88
N THR A 21 -0.45 -2.82 -16.01
CA THR A 21 -1.21 -3.27 -17.19
C THR A 21 -2.54 -2.51 -17.29
N GLY A 22 -3.29 -2.41 -16.20
CA GLY A 22 -4.54 -1.66 -16.18
C GLY A 22 -4.35 -0.15 -16.30
N TYR A 23 -3.27 0.39 -15.71
CA TYR A 23 -2.91 1.80 -15.80
C TYR A 23 -2.69 2.20 -17.26
N MET A 24 -1.83 1.48 -17.98
CA MET A 24 -1.56 1.72 -19.41
C MET A 24 -2.83 1.56 -20.25
N TRP A 25 -3.63 0.53 -19.99
CA TRP A 25 -4.87 0.31 -20.73
C TRP A 25 -5.87 1.47 -20.54
N LEU A 26 -6.06 1.95 -19.29
CA LEU A 26 -6.97 3.06 -18.99
C LEU A 26 -6.47 4.38 -19.57
N THR A 27 -5.17 4.67 -19.46
CA THR A 27 -4.60 5.92 -19.96
C THR A 27 -4.69 6.02 -21.48
N GLU A 28 -4.45 4.93 -22.19
CA GLU A 28 -4.60 4.85 -23.65
C GLU A 28 -6.07 4.87 -24.07
N ARG A 29 -6.94 4.08 -23.42
CA ARG A 29 -8.35 3.94 -23.79
C ARG A 29 -9.13 5.25 -23.65
N TYR A 30 -8.85 6.02 -22.60
CA TYR A 30 -9.58 7.23 -22.24
C TYR A 30 -8.81 8.53 -22.47
N GLN A 31 -7.63 8.45 -23.10
CA GLN A 31 -6.75 9.59 -23.39
C GLN A 31 -6.50 10.49 -22.16
N ILE A 32 -6.32 9.88 -20.99
CA ILE A 32 -6.25 10.58 -19.68
C ILE A 32 -5.19 11.70 -19.69
N PHE A 33 -4.09 11.51 -20.44
CA PHE A 33 -2.99 12.48 -20.53
C PHE A 33 -2.78 13.08 -21.93
N ASN A 34 -3.42 12.56 -22.98
CA ASN A 34 -3.05 12.81 -24.37
C ASN A 34 -4.22 13.32 -25.24
N GLY A 35 -4.92 14.36 -24.80
CA GLY A 35 -6.01 14.97 -25.56
C GLY A 35 -7.16 15.49 -24.68
N PRO A 36 -8.33 15.80 -25.27
CA PRO A 36 -9.52 16.09 -24.49
C PRO A 36 -9.93 14.84 -23.71
N VAL A 37 -9.69 14.87 -22.40
CA VAL A 37 -9.94 13.74 -21.50
C VAL A 37 -11.39 13.30 -21.58
N ASP A 38 -11.61 12.02 -21.89
CA ASP A 38 -12.93 11.42 -21.81
C ASP A 38 -13.40 11.44 -20.35
N ALA A 39 -14.45 12.22 -20.07
CA ALA A 39 -15.01 12.33 -18.73
C ALA A 39 -15.48 10.98 -18.17
N ALA A 40 -15.89 10.05 -19.04
CA ALA A 40 -16.28 8.70 -18.65
C ALA A 40 -15.11 7.87 -18.11
N GLY A 41 -13.87 8.22 -18.44
CA GLY A 41 -12.67 7.49 -18.03
C GLY A 41 -12.03 7.97 -16.72
N ARG A 42 -12.32 9.19 -16.28
CA ARG A 42 -11.67 9.80 -15.09
C ARG A 42 -12.02 9.09 -13.80
N GLU A 43 -13.31 8.81 -13.58
CA GLU A 43 -13.78 8.13 -12.37
C GLU A 43 -13.25 6.68 -12.27
N PRO A 44 -13.36 5.84 -13.32
CA PRO A 44 -12.73 4.51 -13.33
C PRO A 44 -11.21 4.55 -13.09
N PHE A 45 -10.52 5.51 -13.70
CA PHE A 45 -9.08 5.68 -13.50
C PHE A 45 -8.72 6.05 -12.06
N PHE A 46 -9.46 6.99 -11.46
CA PHE A 46 -9.28 7.34 -10.05
C PHE A 46 -9.53 6.13 -9.13
N HIS A 47 -10.60 5.38 -9.36
CA HIS A 47 -10.88 4.17 -8.58
C HIS A 47 -9.81 3.09 -8.75
N TRP A 48 -9.26 2.92 -9.95
CA TRP A 48 -8.15 2.00 -10.21
C TRP A 48 -6.91 2.38 -9.38
N VAL A 49 -6.48 3.65 -9.47
CA VAL A 49 -5.33 4.17 -8.72
C VAL A 49 -5.57 4.04 -7.21
N LYS A 50 -6.75 4.42 -6.73
CA LYS A 50 -7.10 4.32 -5.30
C LYS A 50 -7.10 2.88 -4.80
N ALA A 51 -7.71 1.95 -5.55
CA ALA A 51 -7.80 0.55 -5.16
C ALA A 51 -6.41 -0.08 -5.05
N PHE A 52 -5.53 0.15 -6.03
CA PHE A 52 -4.17 -0.37 -5.98
C PHE A 52 -3.28 0.34 -4.97
N GLY A 53 -3.49 1.64 -4.72
CA GLY A 53 -2.86 2.34 -3.61
C GLY A 53 -3.18 1.65 -2.29
N ILE A 54 -4.46 1.32 -2.03
CA ILE A 54 -4.88 0.60 -0.83
C ILE A 54 -4.22 -0.78 -0.75
N LEU A 55 -4.25 -1.56 -1.84
CA LEU A 55 -3.69 -2.91 -1.88
C LEU A 55 -2.16 -2.91 -1.66
N LEU A 56 -1.44 -1.92 -2.16
CA LEU A 56 0.01 -1.87 -2.00
C LEU A 56 0.42 -1.32 -0.62
N ILE A 57 -0.27 -0.29 -0.13
CA ILE A 57 0.23 0.53 0.98
C ILE A 57 -0.29 0.04 2.33
N VAL A 58 -1.56 -0.36 2.41
CA VAL A 58 -2.15 -0.81 3.68
C VAL A 58 -1.39 -2.02 4.26
N PRO A 59 -1.03 -3.06 3.47
CA PRO A 59 -0.24 -4.16 3.99
C PRO A 59 1.14 -3.75 4.51
N LEU A 60 1.77 -2.69 3.98
CA LEU A 60 3.05 -2.19 4.50
C LEU A 60 2.90 -1.67 5.94
N GLY A 61 1.83 -0.91 6.23
CA GLY A 61 1.54 -0.46 7.60
C GLY A 61 1.35 -1.63 8.56
N PHE A 62 0.62 -2.67 8.15
CA PHE A 62 0.49 -3.89 8.95
C PHE A 62 1.82 -4.60 9.18
N LEU A 63 2.66 -4.70 8.14
CA LEU A 63 3.99 -5.31 8.23
C LEU A 63 4.92 -4.51 9.16
N MET A 64 4.84 -3.18 9.17
CA MET A 64 5.61 -2.33 10.09
C MET A 64 5.28 -2.64 11.55
N VAL A 65 3.99 -2.66 11.90
CA VAL A 65 3.54 -2.98 13.27
C VAL A 65 3.94 -4.41 13.64
N ALA A 66 3.70 -5.37 12.74
CA ALA A 66 4.05 -6.76 12.95
C ALA A 66 5.56 -6.94 13.14
N ALA A 67 6.39 -6.29 12.33
CA ALA A 67 7.84 -6.35 12.44
C ALA A 67 8.33 -5.77 13.78
N GLY A 68 7.79 -4.64 14.22
CA GLY A 68 8.15 -4.06 15.53
C GLY A 68 7.77 -4.96 16.70
N VAL A 69 6.54 -5.51 16.68
CA VAL A 69 6.07 -6.47 17.69
C VAL A 69 6.91 -7.75 17.71
N LEU A 70 7.19 -8.33 16.53
CA LEU A 70 8.00 -9.55 16.42
C LEU A 70 9.44 -9.31 16.89
N THR A 71 10.02 -8.15 16.57
CA THR A 71 11.37 -7.77 17.02
C THR A 71 11.43 -7.69 18.54
N TYR A 72 10.45 -7.03 19.18
CA TYR A 72 10.39 -7.00 20.64
C TYR A 72 10.26 -8.39 21.26
N ARG A 73 9.39 -9.25 20.70
CA ARG A 73 9.21 -10.61 21.21
C ARG A 73 10.44 -11.49 21.04
N HIS A 74 11.25 -11.24 20.02
CA HIS A 74 12.48 -11.98 19.78
C HIS A 74 13.63 -11.51 20.69
N SER A 75 13.75 -10.20 20.92
CA SER A 75 14.84 -9.62 21.70
C SER A 75 14.61 -9.66 23.21
N SER A 76 13.37 -9.82 23.67
CA SER A 76 13.05 -9.87 25.10
C SER A 76 13.13 -11.29 25.66
N PRO A 77 13.90 -11.55 26.74
CA PRO A 77 14.01 -12.89 27.33
C PRO A 77 12.71 -13.38 27.99
N ARG A 78 11.80 -12.46 28.35
CA ARG A 78 10.48 -12.77 28.93
C ARG A 78 9.43 -11.77 28.41
N PRO A 79 8.94 -11.93 27.17
CA PRO A 79 8.01 -10.99 26.57
C PRO A 79 6.68 -11.02 27.31
N ARG A 80 6.31 -9.88 27.92
CA ARG A 80 5.00 -9.72 28.57
C ARG A 80 3.94 -9.34 27.55
N LEU A 81 2.76 -9.97 27.65
CA LEU A 81 1.66 -9.75 26.71
C LEU A 81 1.20 -8.29 26.68
N TRP A 82 1.02 -7.66 27.84
CA TRP A 82 0.56 -6.28 27.92
C TRP A 82 1.54 -5.28 27.28
N ILE A 83 2.86 -5.51 27.39
CA ILE A 83 3.88 -4.68 26.72
C ILE A 83 3.79 -4.86 25.20
N THR A 84 3.56 -6.09 24.74
CA THR A 84 3.41 -6.40 23.32
C THR A 84 2.20 -5.68 22.72
N VAL A 85 1.07 -5.69 23.45
CA VAL A 85 -0.15 -4.98 23.07
C VAL A 85 0.08 -3.47 23.07
N LEU A 86 0.68 -2.92 24.13
CA LEU A 86 1.00 -1.50 24.23
C LEU A 86 1.92 -1.03 23.10
N LEU A 87 2.95 -1.82 22.78
CA LEU A 87 3.86 -1.55 21.67
C LEU A 87 3.11 -1.59 20.32
N GLY A 88 2.23 -2.58 20.12
CA GLY A 88 1.40 -2.67 18.92
C GLY A 88 0.49 -1.45 18.76
N MET A 89 -0.16 -1.00 19.83
CA MET A 89 -0.97 0.23 19.83
C MET A 89 -0.13 1.47 19.56
N LEU A 90 1.05 1.56 20.17
CA LEU A 90 1.97 2.68 19.96
C LEU A 90 2.46 2.74 18.51
N LEU A 91 2.80 1.60 17.91
CA LEU A 91 3.26 1.49 16.52
C LEU A 91 2.14 1.65 15.49
N ALA A 92 0.88 1.40 15.88
CA ALA A 92 -0.26 1.61 15.00
C ALA A 92 -0.42 3.08 14.59
N VAL A 93 -0.07 4.02 15.47
CA VAL A 93 -0.14 5.46 15.18
C VAL A 93 0.78 5.86 14.02
N PRO A 94 2.12 5.67 14.09
CA PRO A 94 3.00 5.99 12.96
C PRO A 94 2.69 5.15 11.72
N ALA A 95 2.26 3.88 11.87
CA ALA A 95 1.85 3.07 10.72
C ALA A 95 0.62 3.64 10.01
N ALA A 96 -0.36 4.17 10.75
CA ALA A 96 -1.51 4.83 10.16
C ALA A 96 -1.12 6.11 9.42
N PHE A 97 -0.19 6.90 9.97
CA PHE A 97 0.35 8.08 9.28
C PHE A 97 1.11 7.70 8.01
N GLU A 98 1.94 6.66 8.04
CA GLU A 98 2.67 6.16 6.87
C GLU A 98 1.70 5.68 5.79
N VAL A 99 0.67 4.92 6.16
CA VAL A 99 -0.36 4.45 5.22
C VAL A 99 -1.12 5.63 4.61
N PHE A 100 -1.56 6.58 5.43
CA PHE A 100 -2.27 7.76 4.95
C PHE A 100 -1.41 8.59 4.00
N PHE A 101 -0.19 8.94 4.42
CA PHE A 101 0.71 9.76 3.61
C PHE A 101 1.16 9.02 2.35
N GLY A 102 1.45 7.73 2.45
CA GLY A 102 1.76 6.88 1.31
C GLY A 102 0.62 6.85 0.30
N LEU A 103 -0.63 6.68 0.75
CA LEU A 103 -1.81 6.70 -0.12
C LEU A 103 -1.97 8.04 -0.85
N VAL A 104 -1.81 9.15 -0.11
CA VAL A 104 -1.85 10.49 -0.70
C VAL A 104 -0.78 10.64 -1.76
N LEU A 105 0.47 10.29 -1.45
CA LEU A 105 1.57 10.35 -2.42
C LEU A 105 1.31 9.46 -3.64
N PHE A 106 0.84 8.23 -3.44
CA PHE A 106 0.55 7.30 -4.53
C PHE A 106 -0.52 7.87 -5.47
N ILE A 107 -1.60 8.40 -4.92
CA ILE A 107 -2.66 9.04 -5.71
C ILE A 107 -2.07 10.25 -6.47
N LEU A 108 -1.30 11.11 -5.80
CA LEU A 108 -0.68 12.28 -6.44
C LEU A 108 0.26 11.89 -7.58
N PHE A 109 1.07 10.84 -7.40
CA PHE A 109 2.02 10.38 -8.42
C PHE A 109 1.33 9.78 -9.65
N PHE A 110 0.25 9.01 -9.47
CA PHE A 110 -0.34 8.24 -10.56
C PHE A 110 -1.58 8.90 -11.18
N HIS A 111 -2.35 9.67 -10.41
CA HIS A 111 -3.49 10.44 -10.90
C HIS A 111 -3.12 11.87 -11.32
N GLY A 112 -2.04 12.42 -10.76
CA GLY A 112 -1.58 13.80 -10.97
C GLY A 112 -2.07 14.78 -9.89
N PHE A 113 -1.50 15.99 -9.88
CA PHE A 113 -2.15 17.15 -9.26
C PHE A 113 -3.36 17.49 -10.13
N ALA A 114 -4.56 17.16 -9.65
CA ALA A 114 -5.77 17.71 -10.24
C ALA A 114 -5.76 19.24 -10.12
#